data_AF-A0A3L6SSC5-F1
#
_entry.id   AF-A0A3L6SSC5-F1
#
_cell.length_a   1.000
_cell.length_b   1.000
_cell.length_c   1.000
_cell.angle_alpha   90.00
_cell.angle_beta   90.00
_cell.angle_gamma   90.00
#
_symmetry.space_group_name_H-M   'P 1'
#
loop_
_entity.id
_entity.type
_entity.pdbx_description
1 polymer ?
#
loop_
_entity_poly.entity_id
_entity_poly.type
_entity_poly.pdbx_seq_one_letter_code
_entity_poly.pdbx_strand_id
1 'polypeptide(L)'
;MPPSGGDDRAGEGSERFMRRGVGRSTAAVAAAGQDLGAEPGNRKRKVSVMSRDTGSLVGSGEHLKVACDDSQRILNEIEDLRAQLDEDVKNLGYCEANQKLRVELALKAKEVLEVKLNGRTAIGIKRMGELYEKPFQNACKRKYGSDDYLAKAAELASNWQEELKKPSWHPFKVVQDNGEYKEFLDDDDAKLKYLRTEYGDNVCNAVKTALMEINEYNPSGGYVVPEFWNFNEGRKATMKEVLNYLFRKMETTTKRSAGGAE
;
A
#
# COMPACT_ATOMS: atom_id res chain seq x y z
N MET A 1 -36.18 34.21 -49.05
CA MET A 1 -37.12 34.85 -48.12
C MET A 1 -36.80 34.35 -46.72
N PRO A 2 -36.52 35.24 -45.76
CA PRO A 2 -36.29 34.89 -44.35
C PRO A 2 -37.62 34.78 -43.59
N PRO A 3 -37.58 34.44 -42.29
CA PRO A 3 -38.25 35.29 -41.34
C PRO A 3 -37.31 35.84 -40.26
N SER A 4 -37.67 37.05 -39.85
CA SER A 4 -37.01 37.94 -38.91
C SER A 4 -37.68 37.90 -37.52
N GLY A 5 -36.94 38.37 -36.51
CA GLY A 5 -37.43 38.83 -35.19
C GLY A 5 -37.04 37.88 -34.05
N GLY A 6 -36.22 38.22 -33.06
CA GLY A 6 -35.79 39.52 -32.53
C GLY A 6 -36.22 39.63 -31.07
N ASP A 7 -35.27 39.60 -30.12
CA ASP A 7 -35.11 40.65 -29.10
C ASP A 7 -34.00 40.35 -28.07
N ASP A 8 -33.32 41.44 -27.72
CA ASP A 8 -32.19 41.62 -26.81
C ASP A 8 -32.54 41.51 -25.32
N ARG A 9 -31.59 41.05 -24.49
CA ARG A 9 -30.96 41.87 -23.41
C ARG A 9 -29.93 41.12 -22.56
N ALA A 10 -28.72 41.69 -22.61
CA ALA A 10 -27.71 41.92 -21.57
C ALA A 10 -27.83 41.30 -20.15
N GLY A 11 -26.68 40.83 -19.65
CA GLY A 11 -26.15 41.29 -18.36
C GLY A 11 -25.71 40.22 -17.36
N GLU A 12 -24.45 40.37 -16.89
CA GLU A 12 -23.84 39.78 -15.67
C GLU A 12 -23.39 38.31 -15.79
N GLY A 13 -22.15 37.87 -15.54
CA GLY A 13 -21.04 38.44 -14.78
C GLY A 13 -20.60 37.42 -13.72
N SER A 14 -19.62 36.54 -13.99
CA SER A 14 -18.89 35.84 -12.92
C SER A 14 -17.57 35.21 -13.40
N GLU A 15 -16.49 35.91 -13.04
CA GLU A 15 -15.25 35.44 -12.40
C GLU A 15 -14.46 34.23 -12.96
N ARG A 16 -13.41 34.66 -13.67
CA ARG A 16 -12.10 34.04 -13.91
C ARG A 16 -11.45 33.45 -12.64
N PHE A 17 -11.44 32.13 -12.49
CA PHE A 17 -10.55 31.41 -11.55
C PHE A 17 -9.18 31.12 -12.22
N MET A 18 -8.19 31.99 -11.97
CA MET A 18 -6.78 31.70 -12.24
C MET A 18 -6.12 31.15 -10.98
N ARG A 19 -5.74 29.86 -11.01
CA ARG A 19 -4.93 29.22 -9.97
C ARG A 19 -3.52 29.82 -9.95
N ARG A 20 -3.14 30.52 -8.88
CA ARG A 20 -1.74 30.81 -8.51
C ARG A 20 -1.29 29.81 -7.45
N GLY A 21 -0.48 28.84 -7.84
CA GLY A 21 0.35 28.05 -6.92
C GLY A 21 1.71 28.72 -6.81
N VAL A 22 2.03 29.30 -5.65
CA VAL A 22 3.37 29.81 -5.32
C VAL A 22 3.96 28.88 -4.26
N GLY A 23 5.16 28.38 -4.56
CA GLY A 23 5.89 27.41 -3.75
C GLY A 23 6.20 27.91 -2.34
N ARG A 24 6.25 26.96 -1.39
CA ARG A 24 6.78 27.20 -0.05
C ARG A 24 8.22 26.72 0.02
N SER A 25 9.07 27.73 0.19
CA SER A 25 10.49 27.65 0.48
C SER A 25 10.76 26.94 1.81
N THR A 26 11.79 26.12 1.81
CA THR A 26 12.45 25.53 2.97
C THR A 26 13.14 26.61 3.80
N ALA A 27 12.88 26.64 5.10
CA ALA A 27 13.75 27.34 6.05
C ALA A 27 14.04 26.42 7.23
N ALA A 28 15.29 25.95 7.27
CA ALA A 28 15.91 25.31 8.41
C ALA A 28 16.12 26.35 9.51
N VAL A 29 15.79 25.99 10.75
CA VAL A 29 16.29 26.69 11.94
C VAL A 29 16.88 25.65 12.88
N ALA A 30 18.16 25.85 13.16
CA ALA A 30 19.00 24.99 13.97
C ALA A 30 18.54 24.94 15.43
N ALA A 31 18.48 23.72 15.96
CA ALA A 31 18.31 23.46 17.38
C ALA A 31 19.70 23.39 18.05
N ALA A 32 19.92 24.22 19.05
CA ALA A 32 20.98 24.08 20.02
C ALA A 32 20.37 24.07 21.42
N GLY A 33 20.81 23.15 22.28
CA GLY A 33 20.66 23.27 23.73
C GLY A 33 19.88 22.16 24.42
N GLN A 34 20.57 21.06 24.68
CA GLN A 34 20.74 20.41 25.99
C GLN A 34 19.50 20.01 26.80
N ASP A 35 19.36 18.69 26.85
CA ASP A 35 18.76 17.86 27.89
C ASP A 35 19.40 18.11 29.27
N LEU A 36 18.55 18.36 30.29
CA LEU A 36 18.79 17.97 31.67
C LEU A 36 17.45 17.57 32.29
N GLY A 37 17.35 16.27 32.59
CA GLY A 37 16.15 15.61 33.08
C GLY A 37 15.62 16.12 34.42
N ALA A 38 14.31 15.97 34.57
CA ALA A 38 13.64 15.88 35.86
C ALA A 38 12.34 15.06 35.70
N GLU A 39 12.28 13.93 36.42
CA GLU A 39 11.09 13.10 36.64
C GLU A 39 9.83 13.90 36.99
N PRO A 40 8.62 13.52 36.54
CA PRO A 40 7.39 14.23 36.86
C PRO A 40 6.91 13.85 38.27
N GLY A 41 7.27 14.67 39.25
CA GLY A 41 6.61 14.70 40.56
C GLY A 41 5.13 15.06 40.41
N ASN A 42 4.26 14.07 40.56
CA ASN A 42 2.81 14.18 40.53
C ASN A 42 2.30 15.19 41.57
N ARG A 43 2.12 16.45 41.18
CA ARG A 43 1.48 17.50 42.00
C ARG A 43 0.13 17.85 41.39
N LYS A 44 -0.92 17.21 41.92
CA LYS A 44 -2.30 17.69 41.82
C LYS A 44 -2.35 19.13 42.32
N ARG A 45 -2.34 20.11 41.42
CA ARG A 45 -2.66 21.49 41.77
C ARG A 45 -4.17 21.61 41.85
N LYS A 46 -4.69 21.57 43.08
CA LYS A 46 -6.05 21.98 43.40
C LYS A 46 -6.12 23.49 43.10
N VAL A 47 -6.77 23.89 42.00
CA VAL A 47 -7.02 25.31 41.71
C VAL A 47 -8.05 25.79 42.74
N SER A 48 -7.58 26.54 43.73
CA SER A 48 -8.44 27.25 44.66
C SER A 48 -8.95 28.49 43.95
N VAL A 49 -10.22 28.48 43.54
CA VAL A 49 -10.91 29.67 43.04
C VAL A 49 -11.07 30.63 44.22
N MET A 50 -10.25 31.67 44.25
CA MET A 50 -10.38 32.74 45.24
C MET A 50 -11.51 33.66 44.79
N SER A 51 -12.65 33.56 45.48
CA SER A 51 -13.72 34.54 45.39
C SER A 51 -13.18 35.87 45.90
N ARG A 52 -13.06 36.86 45.01
CA ARG A 52 -12.73 38.23 45.34
C ARG A 52 -14.03 39.01 45.47
N ASP A 53 -14.29 39.49 46.67
CA ASP A 53 -15.38 40.43 46.96
C ASP A 53 -15.24 41.68 46.06
N THR A 54 -16.23 41.92 45.22
CA THR A 54 -16.43 43.20 44.54
C THR A 54 -17.67 43.87 45.11
N GLY A 55 -17.45 44.73 46.10
CA GLY A 55 -18.47 45.64 46.60
C GLY A 55 -18.84 46.69 45.55
N SER A 56 -20.14 46.79 45.29
CA SER A 56 -20.87 47.96 44.79
C SER A 56 -20.58 48.47 43.37
N LEU A 57 -21.25 47.86 42.37
CA LEU A 57 -21.80 48.57 41.21
C LEU A 57 -23.16 47.95 40.84
N VAL A 58 -24.24 48.65 41.21
CA VAL A 58 -25.61 48.34 40.82
C VAL A 58 -25.74 48.66 39.33
N GLY A 59 -25.83 47.61 38.49
CA GLY A 59 -26.11 47.74 37.06
C GLY A 59 -25.22 46.91 36.12
N SER A 60 -24.98 45.62 36.39
CA SER A 60 -24.47 44.67 35.36
C SER A 60 -24.57 43.19 35.80
N GLY A 61 -25.61 42.85 36.57
CA GLY A 61 -25.72 41.51 37.19
C GLY A 61 -25.96 40.37 36.18
N GLU A 62 -26.64 40.64 35.07
CA GLU A 62 -26.91 39.64 34.03
C GLU A 62 -25.67 39.40 33.16
N HIS A 63 -24.94 40.45 32.78
CA HIS A 63 -23.78 40.37 31.89
C HIS A 63 -22.56 39.69 32.55
N LEU A 64 -22.39 39.82 33.87
CA LEU A 64 -21.34 39.13 34.63
C LEU A 64 -21.70 37.68 34.98
N LYS A 65 -22.99 37.37 35.17
CA LYS A 65 -23.45 36.00 35.50
C LYS A 65 -23.41 35.09 34.26
N VAL A 66 -23.84 35.61 33.10
CA VAL A 66 -23.70 34.94 31.80
C VAL A 66 -22.24 34.62 31.48
N ALA A 67 -21.30 35.54 31.74
CA ALA A 67 -19.87 35.29 31.53
C ALA A 67 -19.28 34.18 32.43
N CYS A 68 -19.85 34.00 33.63
CA CYS A 68 -19.44 32.93 34.56
C CYS A 68 -19.98 31.56 34.11
N ASP A 69 -21.24 31.53 33.67
CA ASP A 69 -21.89 30.31 33.16
C ASP A 69 -21.26 29.86 31.83
N ASP A 70 -20.92 30.80 30.95
CA ASP A 70 -20.19 30.52 29.70
C ASP A 70 -18.78 29.99 29.97
N SER A 71 -18.08 30.55 30.97
CA SER A 71 -16.75 30.05 31.36
C SER A 71 -16.82 28.62 31.91
N GLN A 72 -17.84 28.30 32.71
CA GLN A 72 -18.05 26.95 33.23
C GLN A 72 -18.41 25.97 32.11
N ARG A 73 -19.23 26.40 31.15
CA ARG A 73 -19.55 25.61 29.95
C ARG A 73 -18.29 25.30 29.14
N ILE A 74 -17.43 26.30 28.92
CA ILE A 74 -16.16 26.12 28.20
C ILE A 74 -15.24 25.14 28.94
N LEU A 75 -15.17 25.21 30.27
CA LEU A 75 -14.36 24.27 31.06
C LEU A 75 -14.84 22.82 30.91
N ASN A 76 -16.15 22.58 30.98
CA ASN A 76 -16.70 21.25 30.80
C ASN A 76 -16.42 20.71 29.39
N GLU A 77 -16.57 21.55 28.36
CA GLU A 77 -16.27 21.18 26.97
C GLU A 77 -14.78 20.84 26.78
N ILE A 78 -13.87 21.57 27.45
CA ILE A 78 -12.44 21.24 27.45
C ILE A 78 -12.17 19.90 28.14
N GLU A 79 -12.86 19.59 29.23
CA GLU A 79 -12.72 18.30 29.93
C GLU A 79 -13.22 17.14 29.07
N ASP A 80 -14.38 17.29 28.43
CA ASP A 80 -14.94 16.31 27.51
C ASP A 80 -14.02 16.06 26.30
N LEU A 81 -13.49 17.13 25.70
CA LEU A 81 -12.53 17.03 24.59
C LEU A 81 -11.22 16.37 25.01
N ARG A 82 -10.74 16.62 26.24
CA ARG A 82 -9.56 15.92 26.80
C ARG A 82 -9.83 14.44 26.96
N ALA A 83 -10.98 14.06 27.51
CA ALA A 83 -11.35 12.66 27.67
C ALA A 83 -11.46 11.94 26.31
N GLN A 84 -12.04 12.60 25.31
CA GLN A 84 -12.11 12.07 23.94
C GLN A 84 -10.72 11.91 23.32
N LEU A 85 -9.84 12.91 23.47
CA LEU A 85 -8.47 12.85 22.97
C LEU A 85 -7.67 11.71 23.62
N ASP A 86 -7.81 11.50 24.93
CA ASP A 86 -7.16 10.40 25.64
C ASP A 86 -7.62 9.04 25.12
N GLU A 87 -8.90 8.90 24.77
CA GLU A 87 -9.44 7.67 24.19
C GLU A 87 -8.95 7.44 22.76
N ASP A 88 -8.93 8.49 21.94
CA ASP A 88 -8.40 8.42 20.56
C ASP A 88 -6.91 8.06 20.54
N VAL A 89 -6.12 8.62 21.47
CA VAL A 89 -4.69 8.27 21.63
C VAL A 89 -4.51 6.79 21.97
N LYS A 90 -5.33 6.23 22.87
CA LYS A 90 -5.29 4.79 23.18
C LYS A 90 -5.68 3.94 21.96
N ASN A 91 -6.74 4.33 21.26
CA ASN A 91 -7.21 3.62 20.07
C ASN A 91 -6.16 3.64 18.96
N LEU A 92 -5.49 4.77 18.73
CA LEU A 92 -4.36 4.87 17.82
C LEU A 92 -3.22 3.93 18.24
N GLY A 93 -2.85 3.90 19.52
CA GLY A 93 -1.83 2.99 20.05
C GLY A 93 -2.17 1.51 19.80
N TYR A 94 -3.43 1.11 20.00
CA TYR A 94 -3.89 -0.24 19.70
C TYR A 94 -3.81 -0.56 18.19
N CYS A 95 -4.21 0.36 17.33
CA CYS A 95 -4.13 0.20 15.88
C CYS A 95 -2.68 0.03 15.40
N GLU A 96 -1.75 0.83 15.90
CA GLU A 96 -0.32 0.72 15.57
C GLU A 96 0.27 -0.62 16.02
N ALA A 97 -0.03 -1.06 17.24
CA ALA A 97 0.44 -2.34 17.76
C ALA A 97 -0.08 -3.51 16.92
N ASN A 98 -1.37 -3.51 16.56
CA ASN A 98 -1.92 -4.54 15.68
C ASN A 98 -1.30 -4.52 14.29
N GLN A 99 -1.05 -3.35 13.72
CA GLN A 99 -0.40 -3.24 12.42
C GLN A 99 1.02 -3.83 12.47
N LYS A 100 1.79 -3.54 13.52
CA LYS A 100 3.13 -4.13 13.74
C LYS A 100 3.06 -5.66 13.82
N LEU A 101 2.14 -6.20 14.62
CA LEU A 101 1.95 -7.66 14.75
C LEU A 101 1.56 -8.31 13.42
N ARG A 102 0.71 -7.66 12.61
CA ARG A 102 0.33 -8.19 11.28
C ARG A 102 1.50 -8.26 10.32
N VAL A 103 2.37 -7.24 10.33
CA VAL A 103 3.59 -7.22 9.50
C VAL A 103 4.55 -8.31 9.95
N GLU A 104 4.81 -8.43 11.25
CA GLU A 104 5.71 -9.45 11.80
C GLU A 104 5.21 -10.86 11.51
N LEU A 105 3.91 -11.11 11.72
CA LEU A 105 3.27 -12.39 11.41
C LEU A 105 3.42 -12.74 9.93
N ALA A 106 3.23 -11.78 9.03
CA ALA A 106 3.42 -11.99 7.61
C ALA A 106 4.86 -12.34 7.26
N LEU A 107 5.85 -11.62 7.82
CA LEU A 107 7.26 -11.93 7.61
C LEU A 107 7.60 -13.35 8.06
N LYS A 108 7.14 -13.75 9.25
CA LYS A 108 7.37 -15.09 9.79
C LYS A 108 6.68 -16.19 8.98
N ALA A 109 5.46 -15.94 8.50
CA ALA A 109 4.78 -16.87 7.62
C ALA A 109 5.51 -17.05 6.27
N LYS A 110 6.06 -15.98 5.70
CA LYS A 110 6.89 -16.07 4.48
C LYS A 110 8.15 -16.90 4.72
N GLU A 111 8.89 -16.62 5.79
CA GLU A 111 10.10 -17.36 6.18
C GLU A 111 9.82 -18.87 6.30
N VAL A 112 8.71 -19.24 6.96
CA VAL A 112 8.31 -20.65 7.09
C VAL A 112 7.95 -21.28 5.75
N LEU A 113 7.21 -20.57 4.88
CA LEU A 113 6.83 -21.08 3.56
C LEU A 113 8.03 -21.25 2.64
N GLU A 114 9.01 -20.36 2.68
CA GLU A 114 10.22 -20.43 1.84
C GLU A 114 11.18 -21.53 2.28
N VAL A 115 11.39 -21.69 3.59
CA VAL A 115 12.43 -22.60 4.11
C VAL A 115 11.92 -24.02 4.29
N LYS A 116 10.67 -24.19 4.75
CA LYS A 116 10.18 -25.49 5.25
C LYS A 116 9.25 -26.21 4.27
N LEU A 117 8.77 -25.55 3.23
CA LEU A 117 7.71 -26.06 2.37
C LEU A 117 8.14 -26.09 0.90
N ASN A 118 9.09 -26.96 0.60
CA ASN A 118 9.59 -27.17 -0.75
C ASN A 118 8.71 -28.24 -1.45
N GLY A 119 8.08 -27.88 -2.58
CA GLY A 119 7.27 -28.80 -3.40
C GLY A 119 6.01 -28.14 -3.98
N ARG A 120 5.16 -28.93 -4.66
CA ARG A 120 3.83 -28.49 -5.13
C ARG A 120 2.88 -28.37 -3.93
N THR A 121 2.93 -27.23 -3.25
CA THR A 121 2.02 -26.91 -2.15
C THR A 121 0.79 -26.16 -2.67
N ALA A 122 -0.35 -26.38 -2.01
CA ALA A 122 -1.59 -25.65 -2.33
C ALA A 122 -1.44 -24.15 -2.03
N ILE A 123 -0.69 -23.81 -0.98
CA ILE A 123 -0.35 -22.44 -0.59
C ILE A 123 1.16 -22.30 -0.51
N GLY A 124 1.69 -21.21 -1.04
CA GLY A 124 3.12 -20.90 -1.02
C GLY A 124 3.40 -19.44 -1.33
N ILE A 125 4.66 -19.14 -1.63
CA ILE A 125 5.09 -17.83 -2.09
C ILE A 125 5.19 -17.83 -3.60
N LYS A 126 4.49 -16.90 -4.24
CA LYS A 126 4.66 -16.58 -5.66
C LYS A 126 5.46 -15.28 -5.78
N ARG A 127 6.46 -15.28 -6.65
CA ARG A 127 7.31 -14.12 -6.93
C ARG A 127 6.74 -13.38 -8.14
N MET A 128 5.91 -12.37 -7.88
CA MET A 128 5.18 -11.64 -8.92
C MET A 128 6.15 -10.85 -9.79
N GLY A 129 6.07 -11.03 -11.11
CA GLY A 129 6.96 -10.39 -12.07
C GLY A 129 8.26 -11.14 -12.35
N GLU A 130 8.46 -12.31 -11.74
CA GLU A 130 9.60 -13.17 -12.05
C GLU A 130 9.30 -14.11 -13.21
N LEU A 131 10.26 -14.23 -14.13
CA LEU A 131 10.14 -15.11 -15.27
C LEU A 131 10.19 -16.59 -14.89
N TYR A 132 9.16 -17.32 -15.34
CA TYR A 132 9.17 -18.77 -15.24
C TYR A 132 10.19 -19.35 -16.23
N GLU A 133 11.22 -20.04 -15.73
CA GLU A 133 12.35 -20.51 -16.54
C GLU A 133 12.01 -21.64 -17.53
N LYS A 134 11.02 -22.49 -17.22
CA LYS A 134 10.75 -23.71 -17.99
C LYS A 134 10.40 -23.44 -19.47
N PRO A 135 9.58 -22.42 -19.83
CA PRO A 135 9.41 -21.97 -21.20
C PRO A 135 10.72 -21.68 -21.93
N PHE A 136 11.66 -20.99 -21.28
CA PHE A 136 12.96 -20.64 -21.84
C PHE A 136 13.82 -21.88 -22.05
N GLN A 137 13.86 -22.78 -21.06
CA GLN A 137 14.56 -24.07 -21.17
C GLN A 137 14.04 -24.89 -22.35
N ASN A 138 12.72 -25.00 -22.50
CA ASN A 138 12.10 -25.73 -23.60
C ASN A 138 12.39 -25.10 -24.96
N ALA A 139 12.34 -23.77 -25.06
CA ALA A 139 12.65 -23.06 -26.31
C ALA A 139 14.13 -23.20 -26.69
N CYS A 140 15.04 -22.99 -25.74
CA CYS A 140 16.48 -23.13 -25.98
C CYS A 140 16.86 -24.56 -26.32
N LYS A 141 16.25 -25.58 -25.68
CA LYS A 141 16.49 -26.99 -26.02
C LYS A 141 16.13 -27.30 -27.47
N ARG A 142 15.02 -26.74 -27.97
CA ARG A 142 14.61 -26.91 -29.37
C ARG A 142 15.53 -26.18 -30.35
N LYS A 143 16.03 -25.01 -29.96
CA LYS A 143 16.81 -24.12 -30.83
C LYS A 143 18.29 -24.51 -30.90
N TYR A 144 18.88 -24.90 -29.77
CA TYR A 144 20.32 -25.14 -29.61
C TYR A 144 20.68 -26.61 -29.42
N GLY A 145 19.69 -27.50 -29.24
CA GLY A 145 19.93 -28.92 -28.99
C GLY A 145 20.12 -29.23 -27.50
N SER A 146 20.73 -30.39 -27.21
CA SER A 146 20.90 -30.89 -25.84
C SER A 146 22.09 -30.29 -25.10
N ASP A 147 23.05 -29.69 -25.81
CA ASP A 147 24.26 -29.13 -25.24
C ASP A 147 24.03 -27.65 -24.88
N ASP A 148 24.43 -27.24 -23.68
CA ASP A 148 24.40 -25.87 -23.16
C ASP A 148 23.05 -25.12 -23.16
N TYR A 149 21.94 -25.78 -23.51
CA TYR A 149 20.63 -25.13 -23.57
C TYR A 149 20.16 -24.55 -22.24
N LEU A 150 20.59 -25.14 -21.10
CA LEU A 150 20.27 -24.62 -19.77
C LEU A 150 20.96 -23.28 -19.52
N ALA A 151 22.25 -23.18 -19.85
CA ALA A 151 23.00 -21.93 -19.73
C ALA A 151 22.40 -20.85 -20.65
N LYS A 152 22.05 -21.22 -21.90
CA LYS A 152 21.39 -20.30 -22.84
C LYS A 152 20.00 -19.87 -22.39
N ALA A 153 19.23 -20.77 -21.78
CA ALA A 153 17.92 -20.43 -21.22
C ALA A 153 18.05 -19.48 -20.03
N ALA A 154 19.02 -19.71 -19.14
CA ALA A 154 19.28 -18.85 -17.99
C ALA A 154 19.77 -17.45 -18.42
N GLU A 155 20.67 -17.38 -19.41
CA GLU A 155 21.12 -16.13 -20.03
C GLU A 155 19.94 -15.36 -20.63
N LEU A 156 19.11 -16.02 -21.43
CA LEU A 156 17.93 -15.41 -22.06
C LEU A 156 16.92 -14.92 -21.00
N ALA A 157 16.57 -15.75 -20.02
CA ALA A 157 15.65 -15.38 -18.96
C ALA A 157 16.17 -14.18 -18.16
N SER A 158 17.47 -14.17 -17.81
CA SER A 158 18.09 -13.06 -17.09
C SER A 158 18.05 -11.76 -17.89
N ASN A 159 18.39 -11.81 -19.17
CA ASN A 159 18.34 -10.64 -20.06
C ASN A 159 16.92 -10.06 -20.15
N TRP A 160 15.91 -10.92 -20.28
CA TRP A 160 14.51 -10.47 -20.27
C TRP A 160 14.07 -9.96 -18.90
N GLN A 161 14.51 -10.56 -17.81
CA GLN A 161 14.21 -10.08 -16.46
C GLN A 161 14.76 -8.66 -16.24
N GLU A 162 15.96 -8.35 -16.77
CA GLU A 162 16.50 -6.99 -16.75
C GLU A 162 15.75 -6.05 -17.69
N GLU A 163 15.28 -6.53 -18.84
CA GLU A 163 14.46 -5.75 -19.75
C GLU A 163 13.12 -5.34 -19.10
N LEU A 164 12.49 -6.25 -18.36
CA LEU A 164 11.24 -6.00 -17.62
C LEU A 164 11.37 -4.88 -16.57
N LYS A 165 12.57 -4.65 -16.04
CA LYS A 165 12.83 -3.61 -15.03
C LYS A 165 12.97 -2.22 -15.64
N LYS A 166 13.15 -2.10 -16.95
CA LYS A 166 13.45 -0.81 -17.60
C LYS A 166 12.18 0.02 -17.74
N PRO A 167 12.11 1.21 -17.11
CA PRO A 167 10.94 2.09 -17.26
C PRO A 167 10.72 2.59 -18.69
N SER A 168 11.76 2.55 -19.53
CA SER A 168 11.69 2.94 -20.94
C SER A 168 10.96 1.93 -21.83
N TRP A 169 10.68 0.72 -21.34
CA TRP A 169 9.93 -0.28 -22.07
C TRP A 169 8.65 -0.65 -21.32
N HIS A 170 7.55 -0.02 -21.72
CA HIS A 170 6.23 -0.21 -21.15
C HIS A 170 5.23 -0.53 -22.28
N PRO A 171 5.17 -1.79 -22.74
CA PRO A 171 4.36 -2.19 -23.90
C PRO A 171 2.88 -2.33 -23.53
N PHE A 172 2.27 -1.27 -23.02
CA PHE A 172 0.85 -1.22 -22.66
C PHE A 172 0.13 -0.13 -23.46
N LYS A 173 -1.10 -0.45 -23.85
CA LYS A 173 -2.06 0.43 -24.51
C LYS A 173 -3.19 0.71 -23.55
N VAL A 174 -3.60 1.97 -23.46
CA VAL A 174 -4.78 2.38 -22.69
C VAL A 174 -6.02 2.29 -23.58
N VAL A 175 -7.03 1.57 -23.13
CA VAL A 175 -8.34 1.47 -23.79
C VAL A 175 -9.41 1.97 -22.84
N GLN A 176 -10.36 2.75 -23.36
CA GLN A 176 -11.53 3.19 -22.60
C GLN A 176 -12.63 2.13 -22.67
N ASP A 177 -13.01 1.58 -21.52
CA ASP A 177 -14.07 0.58 -21.36
C ASP A 177 -15.08 1.11 -20.33
N ASN A 178 -16.30 1.39 -20.76
CA ASN A 178 -17.40 1.90 -19.91
C ASN A 178 -17.04 3.14 -19.06
N GLY A 179 -16.15 4.01 -19.56
CA GLY A 179 -15.71 5.21 -18.86
C GLY A 179 -14.49 5.01 -17.94
N GLU A 180 -14.02 3.78 -17.75
CA GLU A 180 -12.75 3.47 -17.10
C GLU A 180 -11.64 3.28 -18.14
N TYR A 181 -10.44 3.77 -17.81
CA TYR A 181 -9.24 3.54 -18.63
C TYR A 181 -8.52 2.29 -18.10
N LYS A 182 -8.38 1.28 -18.95
CA LYS A 182 -7.69 0.02 -18.63
C LYS A 182 -6.47 -0.16 -19.52
N GLU A 183 -5.38 -0.63 -18.93
CA GLU A 183 -4.15 -0.93 -19.65
C GLU A 183 -4.14 -2.40 -20.11
N PHE A 184 -3.84 -2.61 -21.38
CA PHE A 184 -3.69 -3.92 -22.00
C PHE A 184 -2.34 -4.00 -22.69
N LEU A 185 -1.75 -5.20 -22.72
CA LEU A 185 -0.49 -5.39 -23.42
C LEU A 185 -0.62 -5.13 -24.92
N ASP A 186 0.36 -4.44 -25.48
CA ASP A 186 0.47 -4.21 -26.91
C ASP A 186 1.02 -5.46 -27.61
N ASP A 187 0.13 -6.25 -28.22
CA ASP A 187 0.51 -7.41 -29.04
C ASP A 187 1.35 -7.01 -30.28
N ASP A 188 1.33 -5.74 -30.67
CA ASP A 188 2.13 -5.22 -31.78
C ASP A 188 3.54 -4.79 -31.39
N ASP A 189 3.89 -4.80 -30.10
CA ASP A 189 5.21 -4.42 -29.62
C ASP A 189 6.33 -5.22 -30.31
N ALA A 190 7.36 -4.51 -30.76
CA ALA A 190 8.43 -5.09 -31.57
C ALA A 190 9.25 -6.13 -30.80
N LYS A 191 9.47 -5.94 -29.49
CA LYS A 191 10.24 -6.87 -28.65
C LYS A 191 9.41 -8.13 -28.34
N LEU A 192 8.12 -7.99 -28.06
CA LEU A 192 7.21 -9.12 -27.88
C LEU A 192 7.06 -9.94 -29.18
N LYS A 193 6.95 -9.29 -30.34
CA LYS A 193 6.94 -9.94 -31.66
C LYS A 193 8.24 -10.69 -31.94
N TYR A 194 9.38 -10.07 -31.64
CA TYR A 194 10.70 -10.72 -31.75
C TYR A 194 10.76 -11.99 -30.89
N LEU A 195 10.39 -11.89 -29.61
CA LEU A 195 10.43 -13.00 -28.67
C LEU A 195 9.55 -14.17 -29.12
N ARG A 196 8.35 -13.85 -29.61
CA ARG A 196 7.41 -14.82 -30.18
C ARG A 196 7.99 -15.53 -31.39
N THR A 197 8.61 -14.79 -32.31
CA THR A 197 9.17 -15.32 -33.56
C THR A 197 10.39 -16.20 -33.27
N GLU A 198 11.29 -15.76 -32.38
CA GLU A 198 12.58 -16.40 -32.16
C GLU A 198 12.55 -17.58 -31.17
N TYR A 199 11.63 -17.55 -30.20
CA TYR A 199 11.60 -18.51 -29.10
C TYR A 199 10.21 -19.14 -28.88
N GLY A 200 9.18 -18.66 -29.59
CA GLY A 200 7.83 -19.20 -29.60
C GLY A 200 6.89 -18.59 -28.56
N ASP A 201 5.61 -18.91 -28.72
CA ASP A 201 4.50 -18.36 -27.91
C ASP A 201 4.68 -18.58 -26.41
N ASN A 202 5.22 -19.72 -25.98
CA ASN A 202 5.39 -20.02 -24.56
C ASN A 202 6.34 -19.05 -23.84
N VAL A 203 7.42 -18.63 -24.51
CA VAL A 203 8.37 -17.66 -23.93
C VAL A 203 7.76 -16.26 -23.95
N CYS A 204 7.12 -15.88 -25.05
CA CYS A 204 6.39 -14.62 -25.15
C CYS A 204 5.31 -14.50 -24.04
N ASN A 205 4.51 -15.54 -23.83
CA ASN A 205 3.47 -15.57 -22.80
C ASN A 205 4.03 -15.52 -21.38
N ALA A 206 5.22 -16.11 -21.13
CA ALA A 206 5.90 -16.00 -19.85
C ALA A 206 6.30 -14.54 -19.55
N VAL A 207 6.85 -13.85 -20.55
CA VAL A 207 7.21 -12.42 -20.44
C VAL A 207 5.98 -11.53 -20.29
N LYS A 208 4.91 -11.78 -21.06
CA LYS A 208 3.63 -11.05 -20.94
C LYS A 208 3.00 -11.21 -19.55
N THR A 209 2.99 -12.44 -19.03
CA THR A 209 2.50 -12.70 -17.67
C THR A 209 3.31 -11.90 -16.64
N ALA A 210 4.65 -11.92 -16.73
CA ALA A 210 5.49 -11.16 -15.82
C ALA A 210 5.28 -9.65 -15.93
N LEU A 211 5.11 -9.10 -17.14
CA LEU A 211 4.77 -7.68 -17.35
C LEU A 211 3.47 -7.30 -16.65
N MET A 212 2.41 -8.10 -16.83
CA MET A 212 1.12 -7.87 -16.17
C MET A 212 1.23 -7.91 -14.65
N GLU A 213 1.97 -8.89 -14.12
CA GLU A 213 2.20 -9.01 -12.68
C GLU A 213 2.99 -7.82 -12.12
N ILE A 214 4.01 -7.32 -12.83
CA ILE A 214 4.73 -6.11 -12.42
C ILE A 214 3.79 -4.91 -12.42
N ASN A 215 2.95 -4.75 -13.45
CA ASN A 215 2.02 -3.62 -13.53
C ASN A 215 0.97 -3.64 -12.42
N GLU A 216 0.49 -4.83 -12.02
CA GLU A 216 -0.51 -4.98 -10.96
C GLU A 216 0.10 -4.81 -9.56
N TYR A 217 1.27 -5.39 -9.29
CA TYR A 217 1.82 -5.46 -7.93
C TYR A 217 2.88 -4.41 -7.62
N ASN A 218 3.57 -3.88 -8.64
CA ASN A 218 4.66 -2.94 -8.47
C ASN A 218 4.92 -2.05 -9.72
N PRO A 219 3.91 -1.28 -10.16
CA PRO A 219 4.00 -0.53 -11.42
C PRO A 219 5.15 0.49 -11.43
N SER A 220 5.43 1.11 -10.29
CA SER A 220 6.48 2.14 -10.19
C SER A 220 7.88 1.58 -9.92
N GLY A 221 7.97 0.41 -9.27
CA GLY A 221 9.24 -0.13 -8.78
C GLY A 221 9.88 -1.17 -9.68
N GLY A 222 9.11 -1.89 -10.50
CA GLY A 222 9.64 -2.88 -11.45
C GLY A 222 10.37 -4.08 -10.83
N TYR A 223 10.41 -4.19 -9.49
CA TYR A 223 11.06 -5.29 -8.77
C TYR A 223 10.05 -6.39 -8.43
N VAL A 224 10.57 -7.61 -8.30
CA VAL A 224 9.80 -8.81 -7.96
C VAL A 224 9.19 -8.68 -6.56
N VAL A 225 7.89 -8.92 -6.43
CA VAL A 225 7.18 -8.86 -5.14
C VAL A 225 6.78 -10.27 -4.68
N PRO A 226 7.26 -10.74 -3.51
CA PRO A 226 6.84 -12.02 -2.98
C PRO A 226 5.45 -11.91 -2.33
N GLU A 227 4.51 -12.69 -2.85
CA GLU A 227 3.10 -12.70 -2.42
C GLU A 227 2.67 -14.08 -1.95
N PHE A 228 1.77 -14.10 -0.95
CA PHE A 228 1.11 -15.34 -0.55
C PHE A 228 0.16 -15.76 -1.66
N TRP A 229 0.29 -16.98 -2.14
CA TRP A 229 -0.47 -17.46 -3.28
C TRP A 229 -1.15 -18.78 -2.99
N ASN A 230 -2.43 -18.87 -3.38
CA ASN A 230 -3.18 -20.11 -3.43
C ASN A 230 -3.09 -20.65 -4.86
N PHE A 231 -2.25 -21.67 -5.06
CA PHE A 231 -2.00 -22.26 -6.36
C PHE A 231 -3.17 -23.11 -6.87
N ASN A 232 -4.05 -23.58 -5.98
CA ASN A 232 -5.26 -24.29 -6.38
C ASN A 232 -6.31 -23.34 -6.96
N GLU A 233 -6.40 -22.13 -6.41
CA GLU A 233 -7.40 -21.13 -6.83
C GLU A 233 -6.85 -20.08 -7.79
N GLY A 234 -5.53 -20.05 -8.02
CA GLY A 234 -4.91 -19.10 -8.93
C GLY A 234 -5.02 -17.63 -8.48
N ARG A 235 -5.06 -17.39 -7.17
CA ARG A 235 -5.21 -16.04 -6.60
C ARG A 235 -4.34 -15.83 -5.36
N LYS A 236 -4.23 -14.56 -4.93
CA LYS A 236 -3.62 -14.19 -3.65
C LYS A 236 -4.31 -14.93 -2.49
N ALA A 237 -3.52 -15.51 -1.61
CA ALA A 237 -3.98 -16.17 -0.40
C ALA A 237 -4.14 -15.15 0.73
N THR A 238 -5.17 -15.32 1.53
CA THR A 238 -5.39 -14.56 2.76
C THR A 238 -4.50 -15.07 3.88
N MET A 239 -4.22 -14.21 4.87
CA MET A 239 -3.43 -14.62 6.04
C MET A 239 -4.07 -15.81 6.78
N LYS A 240 -5.41 -15.85 6.86
CA LYS A 240 -6.15 -16.97 7.47
C LYS A 240 -5.88 -18.28 6.74
N GLU A 241 -5.93 -18.29 5.40
CA GLU A 241 -5.62 -19.47 4.60
C GLU A 241 -4.17 -19.93 4.80
N VAL A 242 -3.23 -19.00 4.82
CA VAL A 242 -1.81 -19.27 5.07
C VAL A 242 -1.61 -19.93 6.44
N LEU A 243 -2.14 -19.33 7.51
CA LEU A 243 -2.00 -19.87 8.86
C LEU A 243 -2.64 -21.25 9.00
N ASN A 244 -3.87 -21.43 8.50
CA ASN A 244 -4.54 -22.72 8.52
C ASN A 244 -3.73 -23.80 7.80
N TYR A 245 -3.14 -23.46 6.66
CA TYR A 245 -2.29 -24.38 5.91
C TYR A 245 -1.01 -24.74 6.69
N LEU A 246 -0.34 -23.74 7.29
CA LEU A 246 0.85 -23.95 8.11
C LEU A 246 0.57 -24.84 9.32
N PHE A 247 -0.49 -24.55 10.08
CA PHE A 247 -0.87 -25.36 11.26
C PHE A 247 -1.14 -26.81 10.89
N ARG A 248 -1.98 -27.05 9.87
CA ARG A 248 -2.29 -28.40 9.39
C ARG A 248 -1.03 -29.13 8.94
N LYS A 249 -0.11 -28.45 8.27
CA LYS A 249 1.12 -29.07 7.77
C LYS A 249 2.04 -29.47 8.93
N MET A 250 2.17 -28.63 9.96
CA MET A 250 2.95 -28.94 11.15
C MET A 250 2.39 -30.17 11.89
N GLU A 251 1.08 -30.24 12.10
CA GLU A 251 0.44 -31.41 12.74
C GLU A 251 0.71 -32.73 12.00
N THR A 252 0.68 -32.71 10.67
CA THR A 252 0.96 -33.92 9.87
C THR A 252 2.41 -34.35 9.94
N THR A 253 3.36 -33.42 10.09
CA THR A 253 4.78 -33.74 10.23
C THR A 253 5.06 -34.38 11.59
N THR A 254 4.47 -33.87 12.67
CA THR A 254 4.63 -34.42 14.03
C THR A 254 4.08 -35.84 14.17
N LYS A 255 2.96 -36.16 13.51
CA LYS A 255 2.40 -37.54 13.52
C LYS A 255 3.29 -38.55 12.79
N ARG A 256 3.97 -38.14 11.71
CA ARG A 256 4.88 -39.02 10.97
C ARG A 256 6.18 -39.31 11.71
N SER A 257 6.71 -38.34 12.47
CA SER A 257 7.88 -38.57 13.31
C SER A 257 7.59 -39.46 14.52
N ALA A 258 6.33 -39.52 14.98
CA ALA A 258 5.94 -40.37 16.10
C ALA A 258 5.65 -41.83 15.70
N GLY A 259 5.16 -42.08 14.48
CA GLY A 259 4.83 -43.42 13.99
C GLY A 259 5.96 -44.18 13.27
N GLY A 260 7.20 -43.63 13.28
CA GLY A 260 8.39 -44.27 12.69
C GLY A 260 9.36 -44.84 13.72
N ALA A 261 8.92 -44.98 14.98
CA ALA A 261 9.73 -45.43 16.12
C ALA A 261 9.19 -46.71 16.77
N GLU A 262 8.43 -47.52 16.03
CA GLU A 262 7.99 -48.87 16.43
C GLU A 262 8.65 -49.96 15.57
#